data_AF-A0A7Y2EU20-F1
#
_entry.id   AF-A0A7Y2EU20-F1
#
_cell.length_a   1.000
_cell.length_b   1.000
_cell.length_c   1.000
_cell.angle_alpha   90.00
_cell.angle_beta   90.00
_cell.angle_gamma   90.00
#
_symmetry.space_group_name_H-M   'P 1'
#
loop_
_entity.id
_entity.type
_entity.pdbx_description
1 polymer ?
#
loop_
_entity_poly.entity_id
_entity_poly.type
_entity_poly.pdbx_seq_one_letter_code
_entity_poly.pdbx_strand_id
1 'polypeptide(L)'
;MGIAERLAPTFLQRALDEPGARRVPNANIDDLKREGLLRIIQARRNGGLEVDMVTQLDVVAAIAEGCASTAWVVGVAHAHSWLIS
;
A
#
# COMPACT_ATOMS: atom_id res chain seq x y z
N MET A 1 -14.78 -2.50 -7.73
CA MET A 1 -14.06 -1.99 -6.55
C MET A 1 -12.71 -2.68 -6.47
N GLY A 2 -11.62 -1.94 -6.60
CA GLY A 2 -10.25 -2.42 -6.55
C GLY A 2 -9.85 -2.97 -5.17
N ILE A 3 -8.73 -3.67 -5.10
CA ILE A 3 -8.22 -4.25 -3.85
C ILE A 3 -7.98 -3.16 -2.79
N ALA A 4 -7.32 -2.05 -3.19
CA ALA A 4 -7.00 -0.94 -2.30
C ALA A 4 -8.24 -0.32 -1.64
N GLU A 5 -9.28 -0.08 -2.45
CA GLU A 5 -10.58 0.45 -1.99
C GLU A 5 -11.26 -0.49 -0.97
N ARG A 6 -11.07 -1.81 -1.08
CA ARG A 6 -11.60 -2.78 -0.10
C ARG A 6 -10.84 -2.76 1.22
N LEU A 7 -9.55 -2.45 1.20
CA LEU A 7 -8.72 -2.40 2.42
C LEU A 7 -8.90 -1.08 3.18
N ALA A 8 -9.22 0.02 2.49
CA ALA A 8 -9.31 1.35 3.09
C ALA A 8 -10.22 1.41 4.35
N PRO A 9 -11.45 0.85 4.37
CA PRO A 9 -12.29 0.85 5.57
C PRO A 9 -11.66 0.10 6.75
N THR A 10 -10.95 -1.00 6.48
CA THR A 10 -10.25 -1.78 7.51
C THR A 10 -9.08 -0.99 8.10
N PHE A 11 -8.34 -0.28 7.26
CA PHE A 11 -7.22 0.56 7.70
C PHE A 11 -7.69 1.78 8.50
N LEU A 12 -8.84 2.36 8.12
CA LEU A 12 -9.48 3.42 8.89
C LEU A 12 -9.85 2.94 10.29
N GLN A 13 -10.52 1.79 10.40
CA GLN A 13 -10.88 1.24 11.71
C GLN A 13 -9.65 1.04 12.59
N ARG A 14 -8.59 0.42 12.06
CA ARG A 14 -7.34 0.20 12.81
C ARG A 14 -6.64 1.50 13.22
N ALA A 15 -6.72 2.54 12.39
CA ALA A 15 -6.19 3.86 12.73
C ALA A 15 -6.97 4.52 13.88
N LEU A 16 -8.29 4.29 13.94
CA LEU A 16 -9.15 4.78 15.02
C LEU A 16 -9.00 3.99 16.32
N ASP A 17 -8.69 2.70 16.24
CA ASP A 17 -8.48 1.84 17.40
C ASP A 17 -7.17 2.19 18.15
N GLU A 18 -6.15 2.70 17.44
CA GLU A 18 -4.86 3.08 18.03
C GLU A 18 -4.29 4.41 17.46
N PRO A 19 -4.93 5.56 17.72
CA PRO A 19 -4.60 6.85 17.10
C PRO A 19 -3.23 7.43 17.52
N GLY A 20 -2.54 6.78 18.47
CA GLY A 20 -1.19 7.13 18.92
C GLY A 20 -0.09 6.20 18.41
N ALA A 21 -0.43 5.20 17.59
CA ALA A 21 0.55 4.27 17.03
C ALA A 21 1.55 5.05 16.18
N ARG A 22 2.79 5.22 16.68
CA ARG A 22 3.89 5.90 15.96
C ARG A 22 4.50 5.02 14.87
N ARG A 23 3.72 4.09 14.32
CA ARG A 23 4.13 3.12 13.30
C ARG A 23 2.89 2.57 12.60
N VAL A 24 3.03 2.19 11.33
CA VAL A 24 2.00 1.43 10.62
C VAL A 24 1.77 0.07 11.31
N PRO A 25 0.51 -0.32 11.59
CA PRO A 25 0.19 -1.63 12.15
C PRO A 25 0.72 -2.77 11.27
N ASN A 26 1.29 -3.82 11.89
CA ASN A 26 1.76 -5.00 11.14
C ASN A 26 0.63 -5.63 10.31
N ALA A 27 -0.60 -5.65 10.83
CA ALA A 27 -1.76 -6.16 10.14
C ALA A 27 -2.03 -5.44 8.80
N ASN A 28 -1.76 -4.14 8.71
CA ASN A 28 -1.89 -3.41 7.43
C ASN A 28 -0.85 -3.89 6.42
N ILE A 29 0.40 -4.07 6.87
CA ILE A 29 1.49 -4.58 6.01
C ILE A 29 1.19 -6.01 5.55
N ASP A 30 0.66 -6.86 6.41
CA ASP A 30 0.33 -8.24 6.08
C ASP A 30 -0.83 -8.32 5.07
N ASP A 31 -1.85 -7.49 5.22
CA ASP A 31 -2.92 -7.36 4.23
C ASP A 31 -2.37 -6.89 2.87
N LEU A 32 -1.53 -5.87 2.85
CA LEU A 32 -0.89 -5.35 1.63
C LEU A 32 -0.02 -6.41 0.93
N LYS A 33 0.70 -7.24 1.70
CA LYS A 33 1.49 -8.36 1.16
C LYS A 33 0.59 -9.44 0.58
N ARG A 34 -0.44 -9.86 1.33
CA ARG A 34 -1.37 -10.91 0.92
C ARG A 34 -2.07 -10.55 -0.39
N GLU A 35 -2.49 -9.30 -0.52
CA GLU A 35 -3.15 -8.81 -1.73
C GLU A 35 -2.16 -8.42 -2.86
N GLY A 36 -0.85 -8.53 -2.63
CA GLY A 36 0.19 -8.24 -3.62
C GLY A 36 0.40 -6.76 -3.93
N LEU A 37 -0.13 -5.84 -3.12
CA LEU A 37 -0.07 -4.41 -3.38
C LEU A 37 1.34 -3.80 -3.23
N LEU A 38 2.26 -4.46 -2.53
CA LEU A 38 3.65 -3.97 -2.38
C LEU A 38 4.54 -4.19 -3.60
N ARG A 39 4.11 -4.99 -4.58
CA ARG A 39 4.91 -5.40 -5.75
C ARG A 39 4.34 -4.94 -7.09
N ILE A 40 3.39 -4.00 -7.08
CA ILE A 40 2.67 -3.60 -8.29
C ILE A 40 3.59 -2.87 -9.28
N ILE A 41 4.49 -2.00 -8.81
CA ILE A 41 5.41 -1.24 -9.66
C ILE A 41 6.75 -1.95 -9.89
N GLN A 42 7.02 -3.02 -9.14
CA GLN A 42 8.26 -3.79 -9.23
C GLN A 42 8.41 -4.42 -10.62
N ALA A 43 9.64 -4.54 -11.11
CA ALA A 43 9.91 -5.18 -12.41
C ALA A 43 9.44 -6.64 -12.45
N ARG A 44 8.99 -7.09 -13.63
CA ARG A 44 8.53 -8.46 -13.91
C ARG A 44 9.66 -9.46 -13.72
N ARG A 45 10.89 -9.09 -14.04
CA ARG A 45 12.09 -9.92 -13.79
C ARG A 45 12.28 -10.28 -12.32
N ASN A 46 11.71 -9.49 -11.40
CA ASN A 46 11.73 -9.71 -9.96
C ASN A 46 10.38 -10.21 -9.42
N GLY A 47 9.45 -10.65 -10.28
CA GLY A 47 8.13 -11.16 -9.89
C GLY A 47 7.08 -10.10 -9.57
N GLY A 48 7.32 -8.85 -9.99
CA GLY A 48 6.38 -7.73 -9.91
C GLY A 48 5.38 -7.66 -11.06
N LEU A 49 4.51 -6.65 -11.03
CA LEU A 49 3.47 -6.47 -12.05
C LEU A 49 3.80 -5.40 -13.11
N GLU A 50 4.84 -4.58 -12.90
CA GLU A 50 5.20 -3.45 -13.77
C GLU A 50 3.99 -2.60 -14.17
N VAL A 51 3.13 -2.23 -13.21
CA VAL A 51 2.06 -1.27 -13.48
C VAL A 51 2.66 0.11 -13.77
N ASP A 52 1.93 0.91 -14.54
CA ASP A 52 2.32 2.29 -14.80
C ASP A 52 2.18 3.17 -13.55
N MET A 53 2.83 4.34 -13.60
CA MET A 53 2.90 5.25 -12.45
C MET A 53 1.52 5.84 -12.08
N VAL A 54 0.61 6.04 -13.04
CA VAL A 54 -0.73 6.57 -12.74
C VAL A 54 -1.51 5.53 -11.96
N THR A 55 -1.51 4.28 -12.42
CA THR A 55 -2.13 3.16 -11.69
C THR A 55 -1.53 2.99 -10.29
N GLN A 56 -0.21 3.14 -10.13
CA GLN A 56 0.43 3.09 -8.82
C GLN A 56 -0.06 4.22 -7.90
N LEU A 57 -0.21 5.44 -8.41
CA LEU A 57 -0.70 6.57 -7.65
C LEU A 57 -2.17 6.40 -7.24
N ASP A 58 -3.02 5.86 -8.13
CA ASP A 58 -4.42 5.55 -7.83
C ASP A 58 -4.53 4.54 -6.68
N VAL A 59 -3.68 3.51 -6.65
CA VAL A 59 -3.62 2.55 -5.54
C VAL A 59 -3.22 3.23 -4.23
N VAL A 60 -2.19 4.09 -4.24
CA VAL A 60 -1.74 4.79 -3.04
C VAL A 60 -2.81 5.76 -2.54
N ALA A 61 -3.47 6.49 -3.43
CA ALA A 61 -4.57 7.39 -3.10
C ALA A 61 -5.75 6.62 -2.47
N ALA A 62 -6.15 5.50 -3.05
CA ALA A 62 -7.21 4.66 -2.49
C ALA A 62 -6.87 4.11 -1.09
N ILE A 63 -5.61 3.77 -0.81
CA ILE A 63 -5.16 3.38 0.54
C ILE A 63 -5.21 4.58 1.50
N ALA A 64 -4.89 5.79 1.02
CA ALA A 64 -4.82 7.00 1.81
C ALA A 64 -6.18 7.41 2.38
N GLU A 65 -7.28 7.13 1.67
CA GLU A 65 -8.66 7.30 2.15
C GLU A 65 -8.92 6.54 3.47
N GLY A 66 -8.23 5.42 3.69
CA GLY A 66 -8.30 4.66 4.93
C GLY A 66 -7.25 5.07 5.96
N CYS A 67 -5.99 5.16 5.53
CA CYS A 67 -4.87 5.51 6.41
C CYS A 67 -3.72 6.13 5.62
N ALA A 68 -3.57 7.45 5.74
CA ALA A 68 -2.50 8.22 5.11
C ALA A 68 -1.09 7.71 5.46
N SER A 69 -0.84 7.33 6.72
CA SER A 69 0.47 6.78 7.13
C SER A 69 0.78 5.44 6.46
N THR A 70 -0.22 4.58 6.27
CA THR A 70 -0.06 3.31 5.54
C THR A 70 0.23 3.59 4.07
N ALA A 71 -0.51 4.51 3.45
CA ALA A 71 -0.29 4.93 2.07
C ALA A 71 1.12 5.50 1.84
N TRP A 72 1.61 6.34 2.75
CA TRP A 72 2.97 6.88 2.70
C TRP A 72 4.02 5.77 2.71
N VAL A 73 3.91 4.81 3.62
CA VAL A 73 4.84 3.67 3.68
C VAL A 73 4.78 2.84 2.39
N VAL A 74 3.59 2.61 1.83
CA VAL A 74 3.43 1.90 0.55
C VAL A 74 4.10 2.66 -0.60
N GLY A 75 3.86 3.97 -0.74
CA GLY A 75 4.48 4.78 -1.78
C GLY A 75 6.01 4.82 -1.68
N VAL A 76 6.55 4.94 -0.46
CA VAL A 76 8.01 4.87 -0.23
C VAL A 76 8.56 3.48 -0.59
N ALA A 77 7.86 2.40 -0.21
CA ALA A 77 8.27 1.05 -0.57
C ALA A 77 8.24 0.82 -2.10
N HIS A 78 7.22 1.35 -2.78
CA HIS A 78 7.11 1.33 -4.24
C HIS A 78 8.27 2.04 -4.92
N ALA A 79 8.60 3.26 -4.48
CA ALA A 79 9.71 4.03 -5.04
C ALA A 79 11.05 3.27 -4.93
N HIS A 80 11.33 2.68 -3.77
CA HIS A 80 12.54 1.88 -3.59
C HIS A 80 12.50 0.59 -4.42
N SER A 81 11.36 -0.09 -4.49
CA SER A 81 11.20 -1.30 -5.29
C SER A 81 11.45 -1.02 -6.78
N TRP A 82 10.94 0.10 -7.29
CA TRP A 82 11.21 0.55 -8.66
C TRP A 82 12.68 0.92 -8.88
N LEU A 83 13.31 1.65 -7.94
CA LEU A 83 14.70 2.09 -8.06
C LEU A 83 15.70 0.93 -8.12
N ILE A 84 15.44 -0.16 -7.38
CA ILE A 84 16.33 -1.33 -7.32
C ILE A 84 15.91 -2.45 -8.28
N SER A 85 14.78 -2.29 -8.98
CA SER A 85 14.21 -3.32 -9.83
C SER A 85 15.02 -3.58 -11.08
#